data_AF-A0A645E8B0-F1
#
_entry.id   AF-A0A645E8B0-F1
#
_cell.length_a   1.000
_cell.length_b   1.000
_cell.length_c   1.000
_cell.angle_alpha   90.00
_cell.angle_beta   90.00
_cell.angle_gamma   90.00
#
_symmetry.space_group_name_H-M   'P 1'
#
loop_
_entity.id
_entity.type
_entity.pdbx_description
1 polymer ?
#
loop_
_entity_poly.entity_id
_entity_poly.type
_entity_poly.pdbx_seq_one_letter_code
_entity_poly.pdbx_strand_id
1 'polypeptide(L)'
;MVNQYGGKMPDAIGIPEDMLAEASKMAVCKINIDSDLRLAMTGSIRKHLVEHPDHFDPRQYLGDGRTAVKELVKHKIKDVLGSMGKAD
;
A
#
# COMPACT_ATOMS: atom_id res chain seq x y z
N MET A 1 -4.88 -9.05 4.68
CA MET A 1 -5.36 -9.16 3.29
C MET A 1 -4.66 -10.26 2.50
N VAL A 2 -3.36 -10.17 2.16
CA VAL A 2 -2.70 -11.20 1.31
C VAL A 2 -2.86 -12.63 1.86
N ASN A 3 -2.59 -12.85 3.15
CA ASN A 3 -2.72 -14.18 3.78
C ASN A 3 -4.15 -14.71 3.84
N GLN A 4 -5.16 -13.82 3.85
CA GLN A 4 -6.58 -14.22 3.90
C GLN A 4 -7.07 -14.75 2.54
N TYR A 5 -6.50 -14.26 1.44
CA TYR A 5 -6.92 -14.58 0.07
C TYR A 5 -5.86 -15.42 -0.67
N GLY A 6 -5.38 -16.47 0.00
CA GLY A 6 -4.53 -17.50 -0.59
C GLY A 6 -3.05 -17.13 -0.81
N GLY A 7 -2.60 -15.97 -0.32
CA GLY A 7 -1.16 -15.65 -0.25
C GLY A 7 -0.51 -16.26 0.99
N LYS A 8 0.83 -16.33 1.00
CA LYS A 8 1.61 -16.84 2.14
C LYS A 8 2.78 -15.91 2.43
N MET A 9 2.62 -15.10 3.47
CA MET A 9 3.62 -14.19 4.02
C MET A 9 3.46 -14.11 5.55
N PRO A 10 3.70 -15.21 6.29
CA PRO A 10 3.49 -15.23 7.74
C PRO A 10 4.48 -14.33 8.49
N ASP A 11 5.71 -14.19 7.98
CA ASP A 11 6.82 -13.51 8.66
C ASP A 11 7.15 -12.13 8.07
N ALA A 12 6.22 -11.55 7.29
CA ALA A 12 6.43 -10.22 6.72
C ALA A 12 6.31 -9.14 7.80
N ILE A 13 7.45 -8.50 8.13
CA ILE A 13 7.53 -7.42 9.11
C ILE A 13 8.06 -6.17 8.41
N GLY A 14 7.32 -5.07 8.53
CA GLY A 14 7.71 -3.76 8.02
C GLY A 14 8.40 -2.90 9.09
N ILE A 15 8.90 -1.73 8.67
CA ILE A 15 9.33 -0.70 9.62
C ILE A 15 8.09 0.01 10.18
N PRO A 16 7.97 0.18 11.51
CA PRO A 16 6.88 0.93 12.12
C PRO A 16 6.76 2.35 11.56
N GLU A 17 5.52 2.80 11.33
CA GLU A 17 5.28 4.11 10.70
C GLU A 17 5.69 5.29 11.59
N ASP A 18 5.62 5.15 12.91
CA ASP A 18 6.11 6.13 13.88
C ASP A 18 7.61 6.37 13.75
N MET A 19 8.40 5.32 13.49
CA MET A 19 9.83 5.46 13.21
C MET A 19 10.09 6.22 11.90
N LEU A 20 9.27 5.97 10.86
CA LEU A 20 9.38 6.70 9.59
C LEU A 20 8.99 8.18 9.77
N ALA A 21 7.95 8.45 10.56
CA ALA A 21 7.48 9.79 10.86
C ALA A 21 8.44 10.57 11.74
N GLU A 22 9.21 9.91 12.61
CA GLU A 22 10.26 10.57 13.38
C GLU A 22 11.47 10.88 12.49
N ALA A 23 11.89 9.93 11.65
CA ALA A 23 12.98 10.15 10.71
C ALA A 23 12.72 11.34 9.76
N SER A 24 11.47 11.50 9.27
CA SER A 24 11.09 12.59 8.37
C SER A 24 11.17 13.99 9.00
N LYS A 25 11.14 14.10 10.35
CA LYS A 25 11.33 15.36 11.08
C LYS A 25 12.80 15.71 11.32
N MET A 26 13.71 14.78 11.05
CA MET A 26 15.16 14.96 11.21
C MET A 26 15.79 15.34 9.86
N ALA A 27 16.98 14.83 9.55
CA ALA A 27 17.69 15.10 8.29
C ALA A 27 17.24 14.20 7.11
N VAL A 28 16.26 13.31 7.30
CA VAL A 28 15.81 12.39 6.24
C VAL A 28 14.77 13.07 5.36
N CYS A 29 15.18 13.52 4.17
CA CYS A 29 14.29 14.19 3.22
C CYS A 29 13.64 13.24 2.19
N LYS A 30 14.01 11.95 2.19
CA LYS A 30 13.52 10.97 1.21
C LYS A 30 13.37 9.58 1.85
N ILE A 31 12.15 9.04 1.82
CA ILE A 31 11.83 7.70 2.32
C ILE A 31 11.33 6.84 1.15
N ASN A 32 11.99 5.70 0.92
CA ASN A 32 11.62 4.76 -0.14
C ASN A 32 10.54 3.81 0.36
N ILE A 33 9.43 3.70 -0.39
CA ILE A 33 8.32 2.79 -0.09
C ILE A 33 7.97 2.03 -1.36
N ASP A 34 8.25 0.72 -1.38
CA ASP A 34 7.97 -0.15 -2.54
C ASP A 34 7.20 -1.39 -2.10
N SER A 35 7.70 -2.13 -1.11
CA SER A 35 7.05 -3.33 -0.59
C SER A 35 5.58 -3.09 -0.21
N ASP A 36 5.27 -2.01 0.52
CA ASP A 36 3.88 -1.67 0.88
C ASP A 36 2.97 -1.52 -0.35
N LEU A 37 3.47 -0.92 -1.44
CA LEU A 37 2.72 -0.72 -2.69
C LEU A 37 2.40 -2.08 -3.34
N ARG A 38 3.40 -2.96 -3.40
CA ARG A 38 3.24 -4.32 -3.95
C ARG A 38 2.25 -5.14 -3.13
N LEU A 39 2.29 -5.00 -1.81
CA LEU A 39 1.37 -5.71 -0.90
C LEU A 39 -0.06 -5.19 -1.02
N ALA A 40 -0.26 -3.88 -1.09
CA ALA A 40 -1.58 -3.28 -1.30
C ALA A 40 -2.20 -3.74 -2.63
N MET A 41 -1.45 -3.66 -3.73
CA MET A 41 -1.92 -4.10 -5.04
C MET A 41 -2.22 -5.61 -5.06
N THR A 42 -1.27 -6.44 -4.62
CA THR A 42 -1.40 -7.90 -4.66
C THR A 42 -2.54 -8.38 -3.78
N GLY A 43 -2.68 -7.83 -2.57
CA GLY A 43 -3.75 -8.22 -1.67
C GLY A 43 -5.13 -7.84 -2.20
N SER A 44 -5.28 -6.66 -2.81
CA SER A 44 -6.55 -6.23 -3.42
C SER A 44 -6.93 -7.08 -4.62
N ILE A 45 -5.97 -7.39 -5.50
CA ILE A 45 -6.22 -8.27 -6.66
C ILE A 45 -6.64 -9.66 -6.18
N ARG A 46 -5.94 -10.23 -5.19
CA ARG A 46 -6.29 -11.54 -4.62
C ARG A 46 -7.69 -11.54 -4.03
N LYS A 47 -8.05 -10.50 -3.27
CA LYS A 47 -9.39 -10.32 -2.74
C LYS A 47 -10.45 -10.30 -3.85
N HIS A 48 -10.25 -9.47 -4.88
CA HIS A 48 -11.19 -9.34 -5.99
C HIS A 48 -11.42 -10.67 -6.70
N LEU A 49 -10.36 -11.41 -7.02
CA LEU A 49 -10.48 -12.69 -7.74
C LEU A 49 -11.13 -13.79 -6.90
N VAL A 50 -11.03 -13.73 -5.56
CA VAL A 50 -11.73 -14.67 -4.66
C VAL A 50 -13.20 -14.30 -4.52
N GLU A 51 -13.53 -13.01 -4.44
CA GLU A 51 -14.90 -12.53 -4.23
C GLU A 51 -15.73 -12.48 -5.53
N HIS A 52 -15.07 -12.38 -6.69
CA HIS A 52 -15.69 -12.28 -8.02
C HIS A 52 -15.05 -13.28 -9.02
N PRO A 53 -15.28 -14.60 -8.86
CA PRO A 53 -14.62 -15.62 -9.68
C PRO A 53 -15.03 -15.61 -11.16
N ASP A 54 -16.13 -14.95 -11.50
CA ASP A 54 -16.65 -14.76 -12.86
C ASP A 54 -16.03 -13.56 -13.58
N HIS A 55 -15.37 -12.65 -12.85
CA HIS A 55 -14.69 -11.50 -13.42
C HIS A 55 -13.34 -11.90 -14.04
N PHE A 56 -13.18 -11.61 -15.33
CA PHE A 56 -11.96 -11.90 -16.09
C PHE A 56 -11.29 -10.66 -16.68
N ASP A 57 -12.00 -9.52 -16.77
CA ASP A 57 -11.47 -8.31 -17.35
C ASP A 57 -10.42 -7.69 -16.42
N PRO A 58 -9.17 -7.52 -16.86
CA PRO A 58 -8.11 -6.95 -16.04
C PRO A 58 -8.43 -5.61 -15.42
N ARG A 59 -9.25 -4.78 -16.07
CA ARG A 59 -9.62 -3.47 -15.57
C ARG A 59 -10.41 -3.55 -14.26
N GLN A 60 -11.11 -4.64 -14.01
CA GLN A 60 -11.91 -4.85 -12.80
C GLN A 60 -10.98 -4.99 -11.58
N TYR A 61 -10.10 -6.00 -11.57
CA TYR A 61 -9.21 -6.24 -10.42
C TYR A 61 -8.02 -5.27 -10.36
N LEU A 62 -7.51 -4.78 -11.50
CA LEU A 62 -6.48 -3.74 -11.49
C LEU A 62 -7.04 -2.38 -11.04
N GLY A 63 -8.33 -2.14 -11.24
CA GLY A 63 -9.04 -0.96 -10.71
C GLY A 63 -8.96 -0.90 -9.19
N ASP A 64 -9.24 -2.02 -8.52
CA ASP A 64 -9.15 -2.15 -7.06
C ASP A 64 -7.71 -2.06 -6.57
N GLY A 65 -6.78 -2.73 -7.27
CA GLY A 65 -5.34 -2.64 -6.96
C GLY A 65 -4.82 -1.20 -7.02
N ARG A 66 -5.19 -0.44 -8.05
CA ARG A 66 -4.81 0.97 -8.20
C ARG A 66 -5.44 1.85 -7.12
N THR A 67 -6.69 1.61 -6.76
CA THR A 67 -7.38 2.34 -5.68
C THR A 67 -6.68 2.11 -4.35
N ALA A 68 -6.35 0.86 -4.02
CA ALA A 68 -5.65 0.52 -2.78
C ALA A 68 -4.26 1.17 -2.69
N VAL A 69 -3.48 1.15 -3.78
CA VAL A 69 -2.19 1.84 -3.84
C VAL A 69 -2.36 3.35 -3.65
N LYS A 70 -3.36 3.96 -4.29
CA LYS A 70 -3.64 5.39 -4.16
C LYS A 70 -3.97 5.78 -2.72
N GLU A 71 -4.83 5.03 -2.05
CA GLU A 71 -5.19 5.31 -0.66
C GLU A 71 -4.02 5.08 0.30
N LEU A 72 -3.21 4.04 0.08
CA LEU A 72 -1.97 3.81 0.84
C LEU A 72 -1.01 4.99 0.69
N VAL A 73 -0.74 5.45 -0.53
CA VAL A 73 0.18 6.57 -0.76
C VAL A 73 -0.35 7.86 -0.14
N LYS A 74 -1.66 8.13 -0.24
CA LYS A 74 -2.28 9.28 0.43
C LYS A 74 -2.09 9.24 1.95
N HIS A 75 -2.35 8.08 2.58
CA HIS A 75 -2.10 7.86 4.01
C HIS A 75 -0.64 8.15 4.36
N LYS A 76 0.32 7.56 3.63
CA LYS A 76 1.75 7.81 3.87
C LYS A 76 2.10 9.29 3.74
N ILE A 77 1.59 10.01 2.73
CA ILE A 77 1.85 11.44 2.53
C ILE A 77 1.28 12.28 3.69
N LYS A 78 0.04 12.00 4.08
CA LYS A 78 -0.71 12.79 5.06
C LYS A 78 -0.25 12.52 6.49
N ASP A 79 -0.24 11.25 6.86
CA ASP A 79 -0.24 10.82 8.25
C ASP A 79 1.14 10.31 8.70
N VAL A 80 2.09 10.08 7.77
CA VAL A 80 3.43 9.53 8.08
C VAL A 80 4.56 10.49 7.66
N LEU A 81 4.60 10.90 6.39
CA LEU A 81 5.72 11.63 5.80
C LEU A 81 5.61 13.15 5.98
N GLY A 82 4.42 13.67 6.27
CA GLY A 82 4.19 15.10 6.51
C GLY A 82 4.35 16.00 5.28
N SER A 83 4.31 15.45 4.07
CA SER A 83 4.48 16.20 2.81
C SER A 83 3.16 16.74 2.24
N MET A 84 2.03 16.51 2.91
CA MET A 84 0.73 17.06 2.50
C MET A 84 0.75 18.60 2.48
N GLY A 85 0.26 19.19 1.38
CA GLY A 85 0.15 20.65 1.22
C GLY A 85 1.48 21.37 1.02
N LYS A 86 2.54 20.66 0.59
CA LYS A 86 3.88 21.20 0.34
C LYS A 86 4.24 21.31 -1.14
N ALA A 87 3.28 21.14 -2.04
CA ALA A 87 3.48 21.31 -3.48
C ALA A 87 3.23 22.77 -3.88
N ASP A 88 4.06 23.28 -4.81
CA ASP A 88 3.95 24.63 -5.39
C ASP A 88 2.87 24.71 -6.49
#